data_AF-A0ABC8UIK0-F1
#
_entry.id   AF-A0ABC8UIK0-F1
#
_cell.length_a   1.000
_cell.length_b   1.000
_cell.length_c   1.000
_cell.angle_alpha   90.00
_cell.angle_beta   90.00
_cell.angle_gamma   90.00
#
_symmetry.space_group_name_H-M   'P 1'
#
loop_
_entity.id
_entity.type
_entity.pdbx_description
1 polymer ?
#
loop_
_entity_poly.entity_id
_entity_poly.type
_entity_poly.pdbx_seq_one_letter_code
_entity_poly.pdbx_strand_id
1 'polypeptide(L)'
;MGDFNLALVIVAIIVCVLVFVFNVYLLVNYQHPDDANQAYFPKFVVVLGLSVAAISILMLPADVANRQACQHAIYNGACNLTLPMKDLWLAIYILDAVLVFFIIPFAMFYYEGDQDKSVGKRIKSALLWVITTAIVCGLVLGILYGLVGKVDFTVRHLSSATTAFPSTWGFSSSQQCIGGSSAHQCSAYIASASSETTWTMRSTFPEYVVALATIVGSVLFAIFGGVGIACLPLGLIFSFIRRPKAVITRSQYIKEATELGKKARELKKAADALHQEERGGNKGRKWRKNVKAVEKVHFDFGK
;
A
#
# COMPACT_ATOMS: atom_id res chain seq x y z
N MET A 1 -36.12 -3.68 -9.99
CA MET A 1 -34.87 -3.52 -10.77
C MET A 1 -33.96 -2.41 -10.23
N GLY A 2 -34.17 -1.89 -9.00
CA GLY A 2 -33.26 -0.92 -8.35
C GLY A 2 -32.50 -1.48 -7.14
N ASP A 3 -32.85 -2.68 -6.67
CA ASP A 3 -32.43 -3.17 -5.35
C ASP A 3 -30.99 -3.69 -5.31
N PHE A 4 -30.45 -4.15 -6.45
CA PHE A 4 -29.12 -4.75 -6.51
C PHE A 4 -28.00 -3.73 -6.29
N ASN A 5 -28.17 -2.49 -6.77
CA ASN A 5 -27.17 -1.42 -6.60
C ASN A 5 -27.19 -0.86 -5.18
N LEU A 6 -28.38 -0.72 -4.59
CA LEU A 6 -28.53 -0.34 -3.17
C LEU A 6 -27.84 -1.38 -2.26
N ALA A 7 -28.05 -2.67 -2.54
CA ALA A 7 -27.39 -3.74 -1.81
C ALA A 7 -25.86 -3.66 -1.90
N LEU A 8 -25.31 -3.38 -3.09
CA LEU A 8 -23.87 -3.26 -3.30
C LEU A 8 -23.27 -2.06 -2.54
N VAL A 9 -23.97 -0.93 -2.51
CA VAL A 9 -23.59 0.25 -1.71
C VAL A 9 -23.63 -0.07 -0.20
N ILE A 10 -24.70 -0.72 0.27
CA ILE A 10 -24.83 -1.11 1.68
C ILE A 10 -23.70 -2.06 2.09
N VAL A 11 -23.42 -3.08 1.27
CA VAL A 11 -22.32 -4.02 1.50
C VAL A 11 -20.98 -3.30 1.52
N ALA A 12 -20.72 -2.39 0.58
CA ALA A 12 -19.48 -1.60 0.56
C ALA A 12 -19.31 -0.79 1.85
N ILE A 13 -20.36 -0.12 2.34
CA ILE A 13 -20.31 0.64 3.58
C ILE A 13 -20.03 -0.27 4.78
N ILE A 14 -20.76 -1.38 4.90
CA ILE A 14 -20.59 -2.34 6.01
C ILE A 14 -19.15 -2.89 6.01
N VAL A 15 -18.64 -3.29 4.85
CA VAL A 15 -17.28 -3.83 4.71
C VAL A 15 -16.24 -2.76 5.08
N CYS A 16 -16.41 -1.50 4.66
CA CYS A 16 -15.51 -0.41 5.06
C CYS A 16 -15.50 -0.20 6.59
N VAL A 17 -16.66 -0.26 7.25
CA VAL A 17 -16.75 -0.16 8.72
C VAL A 17 -16.06 -1.35 9.40
N LEU A 18 -16.29 -2.57 8.92
CA LEU A 18 -15.65 -3.77 9.45
C LEU A 18 -14.13 -3.73 9.31
N VAL A 19 -13.62 -3.26 8.16
CA VAL A 19 -12.18 -3.06 7.93
C VAL A 19 -11.61 -2.07 8.94
N PHE A 20 -12.30 -0.96 9.19
CA PHE A 20 -11.84 0.03 10.17
C PHE A 20 -11.79 -0.55 11.60
N VAL A 21 -12.85 -1.26 12.02
CA VAL A 21 -12.90 -1.92 13.34
C VAL A 21 -11.78 -2.97 13.47
N PHE A 22 -11.55 -3.77 12.43
CA PHE A 22 -10.48 -4.76 12.42
C PHE A 22 -9.10 -4.12 12.54
N ASN A 23 -8.84 -3.01 11.85
CA ASN A 23 -7.56 -2.31 11.94
C ASN A 23 -7.34 -1.65 13.30
N VAL A 24 -8.41 -1.14 13.95
CA VAL A 24 -8.33 -0.68 15.34
C VAL A 24 -7.99 -1.84 16.27
N TYR A 25 -8.64 -3.00 16.11
CA TYR A 25 -8.34 -4.20 16.89
C TYR A 25 -6.88 -4.65 16.73
N LEU A 26 -6.37 -4.68 15.50
CA LEU A 26 -4.95 -5.00 15.25
C LEU A 26 -4.03 -4.02 15.97
N LEU A 27 -4.29 -2.71 15.91
CA LEU A 27 -3.46 -1.73 16.58
C LEU A 27 -3.48 -1.91 18.12
N VAL A 28 -4.65 -2.16 18.72
CA VAL A 28 -4.76 -2.36 20.17
C VAL A 28 -4.04 -3.63 20.64
N ASN A 29 -4.02 -4.68 19.82
CA ASN A 29 -3.40 -5.96 20.18
C ASN A 29 -1.87 -5.98 19.94
N TYR A 30 -1.38 -5.28 18.91
CA TYR A 30 0.04 -5.27 18.52
C TYR A 30 0.80 -4.01 18.96
N GLN A 31 0.15 -3.03 19.61
CA GLN A 31 0.86 -1.88 20.18
C GLN A 31 1.78 -2.30 21.33
N HIS A 32 2.93 -1.63 21.43
CA HIS A 32 3.84 -1.81 22.55
C HIS A 32 3.20 -1.29 23.85
N PRO A 33 3.35 -1.99 25.01
CA PRO A 33 2.72 -1.58 26.27
C PRO A 33 3.14 -0.18 26.72
N ASP A 34 4.38 0.23 26.45
CA ASP A 34 4.88 1.57 26.80
C ASP A 34 4.22 2.71 26.00
N ASP A 35 3.59 2.39 24.85
CA ASP A 35 2.98 3.37 23.95
C ASP A 35 1.44 3.38 24.05
N ALA A 36 0.82 2.61 24.96
CA ALA A 36 -0.63 2.38 25.00
C ALA A 36 -1.48 3.67 25.01
N ASN A 37 -1.06 4.69 25.77
CA ASN A 37 -1.81 5.95 25.93
C ASN A 37 -1.08 7.19 25.36
N GLN A 38 -0.07 6.98 24.52
CA GLN A 38 0.72 8.06 23.92
C GLN A 38 0.56 8.09 22.39
N ALA A 39 0.91 9.23 21.78
CA ALA A 39 0.99 9.40 20.32
C ALA A 39 -0.27 9.01 19.50
N TYR A 40 -1.43 9.59 19.84
CA TYR A 40 -2.69 9.33 19.11
C TYR A 40 -2.65 9.67 17.61
N PHE A 41 -1.88 10.68 17.21
CA PHE A 41 -1.81 11.11 15.80
C PHE A 41 -1.18 10.04 14.89
N PRO A 42 0.04 9.52 15.15
CA PRO A 42 0.59 8.40 14.38
C PRO A 42 -0.31 7.16 14.40
N LYS A 43 -0.94 6.83 15.53
CA LYS A 43 -1.87 5.70 15.62
C LYS A 43 -3.06 5.84 14.66
N PHE A 44 -3.64 7.04 14.59
CA PHE A 44 -4.72 7.32 13.64
C PHE A 44 -4.24 7.16 12.19
N VAL A 45 -3.05 7.67 11.85
CA VAL A 45 -2.47 7.51 10.51
C VAL A 45 -2.25 6.05 10.16
N VAL A 46 -1.81 5.22 11.10
CA VAL A 46 -1.63 3.77 10.89
C VAL A 46 -2.96 3.08 10.62
N VAL A 47 -4.00 3.33 11.44
CA VAL A 47 -5.33 2.73 11.23
C VAL A 47 -5.91 3.15 9.89
N LEU A 48 -5.78 4.43 9.54
CA LEU A 48 -6.27 4.96 8.28
C LEU A 48 -5.50 4.37 7.09
N GLY A 49 -4.17 4.32 7.13
CA GLY A 49 -3.34 3.73 6.07
C GLY A 49 -3.63 2.25 5.84
N LEU A 50 -3.74 1.46 6.91
CA LEU A 50 -4.13 0.04 6.82
C LEU A 50 -5.55 -0.13 6.26
N SER A 51 -6.47 0.78 6.61
CA SER A 51 -7.86 0.72 6.13
C SER A 51 -7.95 1.03 4.64
N VAL A 52 -7.27 2.09 4.17
CA VAL A 52 -7.26 2.42 2.74
C VAL A 52 -6.60 1.30 1.95
N ALA A 53 -5.47 0.75 2.40
CA ALA A 53 -4.81 -0.37 1.72
C ALA A 53 -5.72 -1.61 1.59
N ALA A 54 -6.44 -1.97 2.65
CA ALA A 54 -7.38 -3.10 2.61
C ALA A 54 -8.59 -2.81 1.70
N ILE A 55 -9.11 -1.58 1.72
CA ILE A 55 -10.20 -1.15 0.84
C ILE A 55 -9.75 -1.19 -0.63
N SER A 56 -8.51 -0.79 -0.95
CA SER A 56 -7.94 -0.86 -2.30
C SER A 56 -7.95 -2.28 -2.86
N ILE A 57 -7.71 -3.31 -2.02
CA ILE A 57 -7.81 -4.73 -2.43
C ILE A 57 -9.27 -5.14 -2.63
N LEU A 58 -10.16 -4.73 -1.72
CA LEU A 58 -11.60 -5.05 -1.77
C LEU A 58 -12.35 -4.30 -2.88
N MET A 59 -11.74 -3.29 -3.48
CA MET A 59 -12.32 -2.59 -4.63
C MET A 59 -12.33 -3.45 -5.90
N LEU A 60 -11.41 -4.43 -6.03
CA LEU A 60 -11.37 -5.36 -7.16
C LEU A 60 -12.65 -6.20 -7.28
N PRO A 61 -13.07 -6.98 -6.24
CA PRO A 61 -14.33 -7.72 -6.32
C PRO A 61 -15.55 -6.79 -6.39
N ALA A 62 -15.47 -5.58 -5.81
CA ALA A 62 -16.54 -4.58 -5.94
C ALA A 62 -16.72 -4.11 -7.39
N ASP A 63 -15.64 -3.85 -8.14
CA ASP A 63 -15.72 -3.50 -9.57
C ASP A 63 -16.27 -4.66 -10.42
N VAL A 64 -15.84 -5.90 -10.15
CA VAL A 64 -16.39 -7.09 -10.82
C VAL A 64 -17.90 -7.21 -10.58
N ALA A 65 -18.35 -7.05 -9.33
CA ALA A 65 -19.77 -7.10 -8.99
C ALA A 65 -20.56 -5.94 -9.63
N ASN A 66 -19.98 -4.73 -9.65
CA ASN A 66 -20.61 -3.54 -10.25
C ASN A 66 -20.78 -3.68 -11.78
N ARG A 67 -19.82 -4.29 -12.47
CA ARG A 67 -19.94 -4.59 -13.91
C ARG A 67 -20.96 -5.67 -14.20
N GLN A 68 -21.00 -6.73 -13.39
CA GLN A 68 -22.01 -7.79 -13.52
C GLN A 68 -23.43 -7.25 -13.35
N ALA A 69 -23.63 -6.28 -12.45
CA ALA A 69 -24.92 -5.63 -12.24
C ALA A 69 -25.47 -4.94 -13.50
N CYS A 70 -24.60 -4.53 -14.45
CA CYS A 70 -25.02 -3.90 -15.69
C CYS A 70 -25.03 -4.80 -16.94
N GLN A 71 -24.69 -6.10 -16.84
CA GLN A 71 -24.61 -6.98 -18.01
C GLN A 71 -25.96 -7.21 -18.73
N HIS A 72 -27.09 -7.00 -18.04
CA HIS A 72 -28.43 -7.24 -18.59
C HIS A 72 -29.18 -5.95 -18.97
N ALA A 73 -28.51 -4.80 -18.95
CA ALA A 73 -29.10 -3.51 -19.32
C ALA A 73 -29.10 -3.33 -20.84
N ILE A 74 -30.27 -3.52 -21.47
CA ILE A 74 -30.45 -3.40 -22.93
C ILE A 74 -30.42 -1.93 -23.42
N TYR A 75 -30.49 -0.95 -22.51
CA TYR A 75 -30.46 0.48 -22.85
C TYR A 75 -29.32 1.23 -22.14
N ASN A 76 -28.67 2.14 -22.86
CA ASN A 76 -27.49 2.93 -22.42
C ASN A 76 -27.70 3.75 -21.13
N GLY A 77 -28.93 3.90 -20.64
CA GLY A 77 -29.26 4.65 -19.42
C GLY A 77 -29.41 3.81 -18.15
N ALA A 78 -29.45 2.47 -18.22
CA ALA A 78 -29.68 1.64 -17.04
C ALA A 78 -28.45 1.52 -16.14
N CYS A 79 -27.23 1.71 -16.69
CA CYS A 79 -26.02 1.76 -15.89
C CYS A 79 -25.87 3.06 -15.08
N ASN A 80 -26.76 4.04 -15.21
CA ASN A 80 -26.62 5.33 -14.50
C ASN A 80 -26.88 5.23 -12.99
N LEU A 81 -27.42 4.09 -12.52
CA LEU A 81 -27.54 3.77 -11.08
C LEU A 81 -26.36 2.94 -10.54
N THR A 82 -25.32 2.67 -11.34
CA THR A 82 -24.13 1.94 -10.88
C THR A 82 -23.15 2.86 -10.17
N LEU A 83 -22.29 2.30 -9.32
CA LEU A 83 -21.26 3.08 -8.65
C LEU A 83 -20.25 3.62 -9.69
N PRO A 84 -19.86 4.90 -9.62
CA PRO A 84 -18.88 5.50 -10.53
C PRO A 84 -17.47 4.97 -10.20
N MET A 85 -17.18 3.75 -10.64
CA MET A 85 -15.94 3.04 -10.28
C MET A 85 -14.69 3.78 -10.75
N LYS A 86 -14.72 4.44 -11.92
CA LYS A 86 -13.58 5.24 -12.39
C LYS A 86 -13.19 6.32 -11.37
N ASP A 87 -14.18 7.05 -10.86
CA ASP A 87 -13.95 8.15 -9.93
C ASP A 87 -13.54 7.63 -8.55
N LEU A 88 -14.11 6.49 -8.11
CA LEU A 88 -13.73 5.83 -6.86
C LEU A 88 -12.29 5.31 -6.88
N TRP A 89 -11.88 4.65 -7.96
CA TRP A 89 -10.50 4.20 -8.17
C TRP A 89 -9.53 5.38 -8.16
N LEU A 90 -9.85 6.44 -8.90
CA LEU A 90 -9.02 7.64 -8.94
C LEU A 90 -8.93 8.31 -7.56
N ALA A 91 -10.04 8.42 -6.83
CA ALA A 91 -10.08 9.01 -5.50
C ALA A 91 -9.21 8.23 -4.50
N ILE A 92 -9.32 6.90 -4.49
CA ILE A 92 -8.55 6.04 -3.57
C ILE A 92 -7.06 6.06 -3.92
N TYR A 93 -6.70 6.00 -5.21
CA TYR A 93 -5.29 6.09 -5.60
C TYR A 93 -4.67 7.45 -5.32
N ILE A 94 -5.42 8.54 -5.48
CA ILE A 94 -4.96 9.88 -5.08
C ILE A 94 -4.79 9.93 -3.55
N LEU A 95 -5.74 9.38 -2.79
CA LEU A 95 -5.64 9.28 -1.33
C LEU A 95 -4.41 8.49 -0.91
N ASP A 96 -4.13 7.34 -1.53
CA ASP A 96 -2.94 6.54 -1.30
C ASP A 96 -1.66 7.32 -1.59
N ALA A 97 -1.60 8.03 -2.73
CA ALA A 97 -0.46 8.88 -3.06
C ALA A 97 -0.24 9.99 -2.02
N VAL A 98 -1.32 10.65 -1.56
CA VAL A 98 -1.24 11.67 -0.52
C VAL A 98 -0.78 11.08 0.81
N LEU A 99 -1.28 9.89 1.17
CA LEU A 99 -0.87 9.20 2.39
C LEU A 99 0.62 8.86 2.38
N VAL A 100 1.11 8.27 1.28
CA VAL A 100 2.49 7.79 1.15
C VAL A 100 3.49 8.95 1.06
N PHE A 101 3.20 9.99 0.27
CA PHE A 101 4.16 11.07 0.02
C PHE A 101 4.11 12.19 1.05
N PHE A 102 2.97 12.40 1.73
CA PHE A 102 2.80 13.54 2.63
C PHE A 102 2.47 13.13 4.06
N ILE A 103 1.40 12.38 4.29
CA ILE A 103 0.87 12.14 5.64
C ILE A 103 1.76 11.19 6.45
N ILE A 104 2.22 10.09 5.86
CA ILE A 104 3.09 9.11 6.54
C ILE A 104 4.45 9.72 6.85
N PRO A 105 5.17 10.38 5.91
CA PRO A 105 6.42 11.07 6.22
C PRO A 105 6.22 12.17 7.28
N PHE A 106 5.11 12.91 7.22
CA PHE A 106 4.78 13.89 8.26
C PHE A 106 4.61 13.21 9.63
N ALA A 107 3.87 12.11 9.71
CA ALA A 107 3.65 11.37 10.95
C ALA A 107 4.96 10.79 11.50
N MET A 108 5.85 10.32 10.63
CA MET A 108 7.17 9.80 11.00
C MET A 108 8.07 10.92 11.57
N PHE A 109 8.28 12.02 10.84
CA PHE A 109 9.08 13.14 11.33
C PHE A 109 8.45 13.84 12.53
N TYR A 110 7.12 13.87 12.61
CA TYR A 110 6.43 14.31 13.80
C TYR A 110 6.79 13.36 14.94
N TYR A 111 6.57 12.05 14.83
CA TYR A 111 6.84 11.10 15.92
C TYR A 111 8.31 11.09 16.38
N GLU A 112 9.27 11.13 15.45
CA GLU A 112 10.71 11.21 15.75
C GLU A 112 11.16 12.58 16.28
N GLY A 113 10.31 13.59 16.13
CA GLY A 113 10.56 14.94 16.65
C GLY A 113 10.76 14.91 18.16
N ASP A 114 11.95 15.32 18.57
CA ASP A 114 12.41 15.47 19.95
C ASP A 114 11.30 15.94 20.91
N GLN A 115 10.96 15.09 21.89
CA GLN A 115 9.86 15.33 22.83
C GLN A 115 10.10 16.55 23.72
N ASP A 116 11.35 17.01 23.84
CA ASP A 116 11.73 18.18 24.62
C ASP A 116 11.37 19.51 23.93
N LYS A 117 10.95 19.47 22.65
CA LYS A 117 10.55 20.67 21.89
C LYS A 117 9.05 20.92 22.01
N SER A 118 8.67 22.20 22.06
CA SER A 118 7.26 22.59 22.02
C SER A 118 6.56 22.05 20.76
N VAL A 119 5.28 21.67 20.91
CA VAL A 119 4.45 21.08 19.84
C VAL A 119 4.51 21.88 18.54
N GLY A 120 4.51 23.22 18.62
CA GLY A 120 4.63 24.09 17.45
C GLY A 120 5.98 24.01 16.73
N LYS A 121 7.10 23.90 17.47
CA LYS A 121 8.43 23.71 16.86
C LYS A 121 8.54 22.35 16.18
N ARG A 122 7.93 21.32 16.77
CA ARG A 122 7.86 19.97 16.23
C ARG A 122 7.08 19.93 14.91
N ILE A 123 5.89 20.54 14.86
CA ILE A 123 5.09 20.66 13.63
C ILE A 123 5.84 21.43 12.55
N LYS A 124 6.46 22.58 12.89
CA LYS A 124 7.21 23.39 11.92
C LYS A 124 8.39 22.61 11.35
N SER A 125 9.13 21.89 12.19
CA SER A 125 10.24 21.04 11.75
C SER A 125 9.77 19.93 10.82
N ALA A 126 8.73 19.19 11.21
CA ALA A 126 8.17 18.11 10.40
C ALA A 126 7.65 18.62 9.04
N LEU A 127 6.92 19.75 9.03
CA LEU A 127 6.44 20.38 7.79
C LEU A 127 7.58 20.79 6.86
N LEU A 128 8.67 21.33 7.39
CA LEU A 128 9.81 21.76 6.57
C LEU A 128 10.48 20.57 5.87
N TRP A 129 10.61 19.44 6.57
CA TRP A 129 11.11 18.20 5.96
C TRP A 129 10.16 17.67 4.89
N VAL A 130 8.85 17.62 5.18
CA VAL A 130 7.84 17.14 4.22
C VAL A 130 7.77 18.01 2.97
N ILE A 131 7.86 19.34 3.12
CA ILE A 131 7.90 20.26 1.97
C ILE A 131 9.16 20.01 1.15
N THR A 132 10.30 19.79 1.80
CA THR A 132 11.57 19.53 1.11
C THR A 132 11.49 18.23 0.31
N THR A 133 10.98 17.13 0.89
CA THR A 133 10.77 15.88 0.15
C THR A 133 9.71 16.02 -0.93
N ALA A 134 8.63 16.77 -0.70
CA ALA A 134 7.60 17.03 -1.70
C ALA A 134 8.14 17.80 -2.91
N ILE A 135 9.02 18.79 -2.71
CA ILE A 135 9.68 19.51 -3.80
C ILE A 135 10.56 18.56 -4.61
N VAL A 136 11.38 17.75 -3.94
CA VAL A 136 12.26 16.79 -4.63
C VAL A 136 11.44 15.78 -5.43
N CYS A 137 10.44 15.15 -4.81
CA CYS A 137 9.55 14.19 -5.48
C CYS A 137 8.77 14.85 -6.62
N GLY A 138 8.24 16.06 -6.41
CA GLY A 138 7.49 16.81 -7.41
C GLY A 138 8.34 17.19 -8.63
N LEU A 139 9.58 17.62 -8.42
CA LEU A 139 10.53 17.90 -9.50
C LEU A 139 10.87 16.65 -10.30
N VAL A 140 11.15 15.53 -9.61
CA VAL A 140 11.44 14.24 -10.27
C VAL A 140 10.24 13.77 -11.09
N LEU A 141 9.04 13.77 -10.51
CA LEU A 141 7.81 13.38 -11.21
C LEU A 141 7.47 14.33 -12.37
N GLY A 142 7.71 15.64 -12.21
CA GLY A 142 7.48 16.63 -13.25
C GLY A 142 8.42 16.48 -14.44
N ILE A 143 9.71 16.22 -14.20
CA ILE A 143 10.69 15.94 -15.26
C ILE A 143 10.32 14.64 -15.98
N LEU A 144 10.00 13.58 -15.24
CA LEU A 144 9.59 12.30 -15.81
C LEU A 144 8.30 12.42 -16.63
N TYR A 145 7.32 13.19 -16.18
CA TYR A 145 6.10 13.48 -16.93
C TYR A 145 6.38 14.27 -18.21
N GLY A 146 7.33 15.20 -18.18
CA GLY A 146 7.76 15.97 -19.36
C GLY A 146 8.41 15.09 -20.44
N LEU A 147 9.19 14.08 -20.03
CA LEU A 147 9.95 13.21 -20.93
C LEU A 147 9.15 11.99 -21.40
N VAL A 148 8.39 11.34 -20.51
CA VAL A 148 7.78 10.01 -20.72
C VAL A 148 6.26 10.01 -20.43
N GLY A 149 5.63 11.18 -20.30
CA GLY A 149 4.18 11.31 -20.07
C GLY A 149 3.28 11.05 -21.28
N LYS A 150 3.76 10.28 -22.26
CA LYS A 150 3.02 9.91 -23.47
C LYS A 150 2.73 8.41 -23.45
N VAL A 151 1.52 8.05 -23.85
CA VAL A 151 1.08 6.66 -23.99
C VAL A 151 0.82 6.40 -25.46
N ASP A 152 1.41 5.33 -25.97
CA ASP A 152 1.26 4.90 -27.35
C ASP A 152 0.27 3.74 -27.42
N PHE A 153 -0.82 3.94 -28.15
CA PHE A 153 -1.82 2.91 -28.40
C PHE A 153 -1.60 2.34 -29.79
N THR A 154 -1.57 1.00 -29.89
CA THR A 154 -1.63 0.33 -31.19
C THR A 154 -3.07 0.37 -31.69
N VAL A 155 -3.30 1.15 -32.74
CA VAL A 155 -4.63 1.31 -33.35
C VAL A 155 -4.60 0.87 -34.81
N ARG A 156 -5.69 0.26 -35.26
CA ARG A 156 -5.88 -0.03 -36.69
C ARG A 156 -6.67 1.10 -37.32
N HIS A 157 -6.06 1.81 -38.25
CA HIS A 157 -6.75 2.87 -38.97
C HIS A 157 -7.71 2.25 -39.99
N LEU A 158 -9.01 2.46 -39.78
CA LEU A 158 -10.05 1.97 -40.68
C LEU A 158 -10.55 3.14 -41.53
N SER A 159 -10.43 3.04 -42.85
CA SER A 159 -11.06 3.98 -43.78
C SER A 159 -12.28 3.34 -44.42
N SER A 160 -13.43 4.00 -44.34
CA SER A 160 -14.65 3.63 -45.07
C SER A 160 -15.10 4.79 -45.95
N ALA A 161 -15.48 4.51 -47.19
CA ALA A 161 -16.11 5.50 -48.03
C ALA A 161 -17.58 5.71 -47.58
N THR A 162 -18.04 6.95 -47.58
CA THR A 162 -19.46 7.28 -47.40
C THR A 162 -20.13 7.39 -48.76
N THR A 163 -21.38 6.95 -48.86
CA THR A 163 -22.22 7.15 -50.06
C THR A 163 -23.43 7.98 -49.68
N ALA A 164 -23.91 8.83 -50.58
CA ALA A 164 -25.12 9.60 -50.36
C ALA A 164 -26.32 8.67 -50.06
N PHE A 165 -27.20 9.13 -49.17
CA PHE A 165 -28.42 8.41 -48.80
C PHE A 165 -29.29 8.21 -50.06
N PRO A 166 -29.56 6.97 -50.51
CA PRO A 166 -30.39 6.76 -51.69
C PRO A 166 -31.87 7.08 -51.39
N SER A 167 -32.64 7.52 -52.37
CA SER A 167 -34.08 7.84 -52.22
C SER A 167 -35.02 6.64 -52.38
N THR A 168 -34.50 5.49 -52.81
CA THR A 168 -35.25 4.25 -53.04
C THR A 168 -34.81 3.19 -52.03
N TRP A 169 -35.57 3.02 -50.94
CA TRP A 169 -35.25 2.08 -49.87
C TRP A 169 -35.94 0.74 -50.11
N GLY A 170 -35.14 -0.31 -50.26
CA GLY A 170 -35.57 -1.71 -50.21
C GLY A 170 -34.67 -2.49 -49.27
N PHE A 171 -34.59 -2.05 -48.01
CA PHE A 171 -33.77 -2.72 -47.00
C PHE A 171 -34.69 -3.52 -46.08
N SER A 172 -34.58 -4.85 -46.15
CA SER A 172 -35.06 -5.76 -45.09
C SER A 172 -33.97 -5.92 -44.04
N SER A 173 -34.30 -6.41 -42.83
CA SER A 173 -33.28 -6.75 -41.82
C SER A 173 -32.29 -7.84 -42.29
N SER A 174 -32.52 -8.43 -43.46
CA SER A 174 -31.66 -9.41 -44.12
C SER A 174 -30.77 -8.82 -45.23
N GLN A 175 -30.88 -7.52 -45.54
CA GLN A 175 -30.03 -6.85 -46.54
C GLN A 175 -29.08 -5.82 -45.93
N GLN A 176 -27.91 -5.74 -46.56
CA GLN A 176 -26.71 -5.09 -46.04
C GLN A 176 -26.82 -3.56 -46.06
N CYS A 177 -26.19 -2.93 -45.07
CA CYS A 177 -25.95 -1.49 -45.07
C CYS A 177 -24.84 -1.16 -46.09
N ILE A 178 -25.23 -1.01 -47.36
CA ILE A 178 -24.48 -0.36 -48.45
C ILE A 178 -23.28 -1.16 -49.02
N GLY A 179 -23.38 -1.48 -50.31
CA GLY A 179 -22.35 -2.15 -51.13
C GLY A 179 -22.84 -3.53 -51.62
N GLY A 180 -22.70 -3.81 -52.91
CA GLY A 180 -23.11 -5.10 -53.50
C GLY A 180 -22.33 -6.32 -52.95
N SER A 181 -22.50 -7.49 -53.57
CA SER A 181 -22.12 -8.85 -53.14
C SER A 181 -20.69 -9.11 -52.61
N SER A 182 -19.82 -8.10 -52.53
CA SER A 182 -18.50 -8.10 -51.87
C SER A 182 -18.46 -7.34 -50.53
N ALA A 183 -19.58 -6.77 -50.06
CA ALA A 183 -19.67 -5.94 -48.84
C ALA A 183 -20.07 -6.71 -47.57
N HIS A 184 -19.88 -8.04 -47.56
CA HIS A 184 -20.20 -8.89 -46.41
C HIS A 184 -19.21 -8.79 -45.25
N GLN A 185 -18.14 -8.02 -45.38
CA GLN A 185 -17.06 -7.98 -44.40
C GLN A 185 -16.83 -6.54 -43.94
N CYS A 186 -16.96 -6.31 -42.63
CA CYS A 186 -16.59 -5.01 -42.05
C CYS A 186 -15.12 -4.73 -42.38
N SER A 187 -14.78 -3.47 -42.67
CA SER A 187 -13.40 -3.05 -42.96
C SER A 187 -12.38 -3.52 -41.90
N ALA A 188 -12.84 -3.69 -40.65
CA ALA A 188 -12.08 -4.27 -39.55
C ALA A 188 -11.55 -5.70 -39.82
N TYR A 189 -12.26 -6.53 -40.57
CA TYR A 189 -11.89 -7.92 -40.91
C TYR A 189 -10.99 -8.02 -42.15
N ILE A 190 -11.02 -7.02 -43.02
CA ILE A 190 -10.26 -6.99 -44.29
C ILE A 190 -8.99 -6.12 -44.17
N ALA A 191 -8.85 -5.34 -43.08
CA ALA A 191 -7.69 -4.50 -42.83
C ALA A 191 -6.42 -5.36 -42.68
N SER A 192 -5.43 -5.10 -43.54
CA SER A 192 -4.12 -5.72 -43.51
C SER A 192 -3.36 -5.42 -42.21
N ALA A 193 -2.43 -6.30 -41.80
CA ALA A 193 -1.55 -6.04 -40.64
C ALA A 193 -0.73 -4.74 -40.77
N SER A 194 -0.46 -4.28 -42.01
CA SER A 194 0.17 -2.99 -42.30
C SER A 194 -0.70 -1.76 -42.00
N SER A 195 -1.97 -1.94 -41.63
CA SER A 195 -2.87 -0.86 -41.19
C SER A 195 -2.75 -0.55 -39.70
N GLU A 196 -1.87 -1.27 -38.98
CA GLU A 196 -1.50 -0.97 -37.60
C GLU A 196 -0.64 0.29 -37.54
N THR A 197 -1.11 1.26 -36.78
CA THR A 197 -0.45 2.55 -36.56
C THR A 197 -0.41 2.85 -35.07
N THR A 198 0.57 3.63 -34.64
CA THR A 198 0.68 4.06 -33.25
C THR A 198 -0.01 5.41 -33.07
N TRP A 199 -1.02 5.46 -32.22
CA TRP A 199 -1.65 6.71 -31.81
C TRP A 199 -1.13 7.12 -30.44
N THR A 200 -0.43 8.26 -30.41
CA THR A 200 0.20 8.77 -29.19
C THR A 200 -0.73 9.77 -28.50
N MET A 201 -1.08 9.53 -27.24
CA MET A 201 -1.90 10.44 -26.43
C MET A 201 -1.14 10.84 -25.16
N ARG A 202 -1.27 12.11 -24.75
CA ARG A 202 -0.69 12.59 -23.49
C ARG A 202 -1.65 12.25 -22.35
N SER A 203 -1.17 11.56 -21.33
CA SER A 203 -1.98 11.24 -20.14
C SER A 203 -2.14 12.48 -19.26
N THR A 204 -3.18 12.50 -18.42
CA THR A 204 -3.29 13.54 -17.39
C THR A 204 -2.22 13.34 -16.32
N PHE A 205 -1.81 14.42 -15.65
CA PHE A 205 -0.79 14.35 -14.61
C PHE A 205 -1.17 13.43 -13.42
N PRO A 206 -2.41 13.46 -12.88
CA PRO A 206 -2.79 12.55 -11.80
C PRO A 206 -2.74 11.08 -12.21
N GLU A 207 -3.23 10.74 -13.40
CA GLU A 207 -3.17 9.37 -13.92
C GLU A 207 -1.72 8.89 -14.10
N TYR A 208 -0.82 9.78 -14.54
CA TYR A 208 0.60 9.48 -14.65
C TYR A 208 1.25 9.15 -13.31
N VAL A 209 0.97 9.96 -12.28
CA VAL A 209 1.50 9.74 -10.92
C VAL A 209 1.00 8.41 -10.35
N VAL A 210 -0.29 8.11 -10.52
CA VAL A 210 -0.89 6.84 -10.08
C VAL A 210 -0.26 5.65 -10.82
N ALA A 211 -0.10 5.74 -12.15
CA ALA A 211 0.53 4.68 -12.93
C ALA A 211 1.98 4.40 -12.49
N LEU A 212 2.77 5.44 -12.23
CA LEU A 212 4.14 5.27 -11.77
C LEU A 212 4.18 4.70 -10.34
N ALA A 213 3.36 5.24 -9.43
CA ALA A 213 3.29 4.78 -8.05
C ALA A 213 2.85 3.31 -7.95
N THR A 214 1.91 2.87 -8.79
CA THR A 214 1.47 1.47 -8.85
C THR A 214 2.56 0.54 -9.40
N ILE A 215 3.33 0.96 -10.41
CA ILE A 215 4.48 0.17 -10.89
C ILE A 215 5.51 -0.01 -9.78
N VAL A 216 5.96 1.07 -9.13
CA VAL A 216 6.93 0.99 -8.03
C VAL A 216 6.35 0.19 -6.86
N GLY A 217 5.09 0.45 -6.51
CA GLY A 217 4.36 -0.25 -5.46
C GLY A 217 4.26 -1.76 -5.72
N SER A 218 4.06 -2.18 -6.97
CA SER A 218 3.99 -3.61 -7.31
C SER A 218 5.33 -4.34 -7.07
N VAL A 219 6.46 -3.68 -7.34
CA VAL A 219 7.80 -4.22 -7.08
C VAL A 219 8.04 -4.34 -5.57
N LEU A 220 7.72 -3.29 -4.80
CA LEU A 220 7.86 -3.32 -3.35
C LEU A 220 6.92 -4.35 -2.71
N PHE A 221 5.70 -4.47 -3.21
CA PHE A 221 4.72 -5.46 -2.74
C PHE A 221 5.19 -6.89 -3.03
N ALA A 222 5.79 -7.16 -4.19
CA ALA A 222 6.37 -8.47 -4.50
C ALA A 222 7.46 -8.87 -3.49
N ILE A 223 8.33 -7.92 -3.11
CA ILE A 223 9.41 -8.16 -2.14
C ILE A 223 8.86 -8.32 -0.71
N PHE A 224 8.16 -7.31 -0.20
CA PHE A 224 7.73 -7.29 1.21
C PHE A 224 6.51 -8.18 1.48
N GLY A 225 5.56 -8.25 0.54
CA GLY A 225 4.42 -9.15 0.63
C GLY A 225 4.86 -10.62 0.57
N GLY A 226 5.80 -10.95 -0.30
CA GLY A 226 6.36 -12.30 -0.40
C GLY A 226 7.09 -12.73 0.88
N VAL A 227 7.97 -11.87 1.41
CA VAL A 227 8.67 -12.14 2.67
C VAL A 227 7.69 -12.27 3.83
N GLY A 228 6.71 -11.36 3.93
CA GLY A 228 5.71 -11.39 5.01
C GLY A 228 4.92 -12.69 5.08
N ILE A 229 4.46 -13.20 3.94
CA ILE A 229 3.71 -14.46 3.87
C ILE A 229 4.61 -15.67 4.19
N ALA A 230 5.88 -15.65 3.78
CA ALA A 230 6.82 -16.74 4.06
C ALA A 230 7.29 -16.77 5.53
N CYS A 231 7.29 -15.63 6.23
CA CYS A 231 7.78 -15.54 7.60
C CYS A 231 7.00 -16.39 8.61
N LEU A 232 5.67 -16.46 8.50
CA LEU A 232 4.84 -17.23 9.43
C LEU A 232 5.08 -18.75 9.35
N PRO A 233 5.01 -19.40 8.17
CA PRO A 233 5.30 -20.84 8.07
C PRO A 233 6.77 -21.15 8.42
N LEU A 234 7.74 -20.31 8.01
CA LEU A 234 9.14 -20.49 8.40
C LEU A 234 9.33 -20.35 9.91
N GLY A 235 8.65 -19.40 10.55
CA GLY A 235 8.66 -19.23 12.00
C GLY A 235 8.10 -20.45 12.74
N LEU A 236 7.01 -21.04 12.26
CA LEU A 236 6.45 -22.27 12.81
C LEU A 236 7.39 -23.47 12.62
N ILE A 237 8.03 -23.59 11.46
CA ILE A 237 9.02 -24.65 11.20
C ILE A 237 10.23 -24.49 12.11
N PHE A 238 10.78 -23.27 12.24
CA PHE A 238 11.90 -23.01 13.14
C PHE A 238 11.54 -23.22 14.60
N SER A 239 10.33 -22.86 15.01
CA SER A 239 9.80 -23.17 16.34
C SER A 239 9.75 -24.68 16.59
N PHE A 240 9.31 -25.47 15.61
CA PHE A 240 9.29 -26.93 15.71
C PHE A 240 10.69 -27.57 15.72
N ILE A 241 11.63 -27.05 14.93
CA ILE A 241 13.02 -27.56 14.86
C ILE A 241 13.79 -27.20 16.13
N ARG A 242 13.68 -25.95 16.59
CA ARG A 242 14.38 -25.42 17.76
C ARG A 242 13.66 -25.69 19.08
N ARG A 243 12.56 -26.45 19.07
CA ARG A 243 11.86 -26.81 20.29
C ARG A 243 12.82 -27.50 21.28
N PRO A 244 12.83 -27.11 22.56
CA PRO A 244 13.66 -27.78 23.56
C PRO A 244 13.22 -29.24 23.69
N LYS A 245 14.11 -30.18 23.37
CA LYS A 245 13.85 -31.63 23.40
C LYS A 245 14.11 -32.26 24.78
N ALA A 246 14.79 -31.54 25.67
CA ALA A 246 15.11 -32.03 27.00
C ALA A 246 13.96 -31.70 27.97
N VAL A 247 13.37 -32.74 28.58
CA VAL A 247 12.44 -32.57 29.70
C VAL A 247 13.27 -32.32 30.95
N ILE A 248 13.44 -31.05 31.32
CA ILE A 248 14.13 -30.64 32.54
C ILE A 248 13.19 -30.85 33.73
N THR A 249 13.70 -31.43 34.82
CA THR A 249 12.93 -31.56 36.07
C THR A 249 12.62 -30.17 36.67
N ARG A 250 11.46 -30.00 37.32
CA ARG A 250 11.05 -28.70 37.89
C ARG A 250 12.14 -28.09 38.81
N SER A 251 12.86 -28.93 39.55
CA SER A 251 13.96 -28.51 40.43
C SER A 251 15.19 -27.99 39.67
N GLN A 252 15.60 -28.66 38.58
CA GLN A 252 16.70 -28.18 37.73
C GLN A 252 16.34 -26.86 37.03
N TYR A 253 15.10 -26.74 36.53
CA TYR A 253 14.62 -25.49 35.92
C TYR A 253 14.65 -24.32 36.91
N ILE A 254 14.15 -24.50 38.13
CA ILE A 254 14.18 -23.46 39.16
C ILE A 254 15.62 -23.07 39.52
N LYS A 255 16.55 -24.04 39.57
CA LYS A 255 17.97 -23.79 39.87
C LYS A 255 18.65 -22.99 38.77
N GLU A 256 18.49 -23.36 37.51
CA GLU A 256 19.05 -22.60 36.39
C GLU A 256 18.39 -21.22 36.24
N ALA A 257 17.06 -21.12 36.39
CA ALA A 257 16.36 -19.84 36.33
C ALA A 257 16.82 -18.88 37.44
N THR A 258 17.10 -19.38 38.64
CA THR A 258 17.65 -18.57 39.73
C THR A 258 19.11 -18.19 39.50
N GLU A 259 19.95 -19.05 38.91
CA GLU A 259 21.30 -18.69 38.50
C GLU A 259 21.32 -17.65 37.38
N LEU A 260 20.47 -17.80 36.36
CA LEU A 260 20.27 -16.80 35.30
C LEU A 260 19.80 -15.46 35.88
N GLY A 261 18.86 -15.49 36.81
CA GLY A 261 18.39 -14.30 37.51
C GLY A 261 19.48 -13.61 38.33
N LYS A 262 20.38 -14.37 38.97
CA LYS A 262 21.55 -13.81 39.67
C LYS A 262 22.52 -13.14 38.68
N LYS A 263 22.88 -13.83 37.60
CA LYS A 263 23.74 -13.28 36.54
C LYS A 263 23.17 -12.00 35.93
N ALA A 264 21.88 -11.98 35.63
CA ALA A 264 21.19 -10.80 35.09
C ALA A 264 21.21 -9.61 36.08
N ARG A 265 21.04 -9.86 37.38
CA ARG A 265 21.16 -8.83 38.42
C ARG A 265 22.59 -8.28 38.54
N GLU A 266 23.60 -9.14 38.45
CA GLU A 266 25.00 -8.72 38.45
C GLU A 266 25.32 -7.87 37.22
N LEU A 267 24.86 -8.28 36.05
CA LEU A 267 24.98 -7.53 34.79
C LEU A 267 24.30 -6.15 34.88
N LYS A 268 23.10 -6.09 35.45
CA LYS A 268 22.38 -4.84 35.68
C LYS A 268 23.16 -3.91 36.62
N LYS A 269 23.67 -4.43 37.75
CA LYS A 269 24.49 -3.64 38.67
C LYS A 269 25.77 -3.13 38.01
N ALA A 270 26.42 -3.94 37.17
CA ALA A 270 27.60 -3.53 36.43
C ALA A 270 27.28 -2.43 35.40
N ALA A 271 26.15 -2.53 34.71
CA ALA A 271 25.67 -1.51 33.78
C ALA A 271 25.29 -0.19 34.51
N ASP A 272 24.59 -0.27 35.64
CA ASP A 272 24.22 0.90 36.45
C ASP A 272 25.48 1.61 37.00
N ALA A 273 26.49 0.85 37.45
CA ALA A 273 27.78 1.41 37.88
C ALA A 273 28.53 2.11 36.74
N LEU A 274 28.52 1.52 35.53
CA LEU A 274 29.09 2.15 34.34
C LEU A 274 28.36 3.44 33.93
N HIS A 275 27.04 3.47 34.11
CA HIS A 275 26.23 4.66 33.83
C HIS A 275 26.50 5.78 34.85
N GLN A 276 26.75 5.44 36.11
CA GLN A 276 27.19 6.40 37.12
C GLN A 276 28.61 6.94 36.85
N GLU A 277 29.55 6.08 36.44
CA GLU A 277 30.90 6.52 36.02
C GLU A 277 30.84 7.44 34.79
N GLU A 278 29.91 7.21 33.88
CA GLU A 278 29.67 8.08 32.72
C GLU A 278 29.16 9.47 33.14
N ARG A 279 28.19 9.53 34.08
CA ARG A 279 27.71 10.81 34.65
C ARG A 279 28.78 11.56 35.44
N GLY A 280 29.71 10.82 36.06
CA GLY A 280 30.86 11.38 36.76
C GLY A 280 31.98 11.91 35.85
N GLY A 281 31.82 11.82 34.52
CA GLY A 281 32.76 12.41 33.54
C GLY A 281 34.07 11.64 33.34
N ASN A 282 34.25 10.49 34.00
CA ASN A 282 35.52 9.77 33.99
C ASN A 282 35.61 8.74 32.84
N LYS A 283 35.60 9.23 31.59
CA LYS A 283 35.64 8.40 30.37
C LYS A 283 37.06 7.91 30.02
N GLY A 284 37.73 7.29 30.99
CA GLY A 284 39.09 6.77 30.85
C GLY A 284 39.21 5.42 30.12
N ARG A 285 40.45 4.90 30.03
CA ARG A 285 40.77 3.60 29.41
C ARG A 285 40.15 2.41 30.15
N LYS A 286 39.98 2.52 31.48
CA LYS A 286 39.37 1.51 32.35
C LYS A 286 37.87 1.35 32.08
N TRP A 287 37.15 2.48 31.93
CA TRP A 287 35.72 2.49 31.58
C TRP A 287 35.47 1.78 30.24
N ARG A 288 36.23 2.12 29.19
CA ARG A 288 36.11 1.47 27.86
C ARG A 288 36.35 -0.05 27.91
N LYS A 289 37.22 -0.53 28.82
CA LYS A 289 37.48 -1.96 29.02
C LYS A 289 36.30 -2.66 29.72
N ASN A 290 35.73 -2.01 30.74
CA ASN A 290 34.58 -2.52 31.48
C ASN A 290 33.31 -2.55 30.62
N VAL A 291 33.08 -1.54 29.78
CA VAL A 291 31.98 -1.51 28.80
C VAL A 291 32.07 -2.70 27.84
N LYS A 292 33.27 -2.93 27.25
CA LYS A 292 33.49 -4.08 26.36
C LYS A 292 33.28 -5.43 27.06
N ALA A 293 33.60 -5.53 28.35
CA ALA A 293 33.38 -6.75 29.11
C ALA A 293 31.87 -7.02 29.31
N VAL A 294 31.10 -6.00 29.67
CA VAL A 294 29.64 -6.10 29.80
C VAL A 294 28.97 -6.42 28.46
N GLU A 295 29.42 -5.78 27.38
CA GLU A 295 28.94 -6.00 26.02
C GLU A 295 29.19 -7.45 25.54
N LYS A 296 30.37 -8.01 25.87
CA LYS A 296 30.69 -9.41 25.56
C LYS A 296 29.77 -10.39 26.29
N VAL A 297 29.54 -10.19 27.59
CA VAL A 297 28.66 -11.06 28.38
C VAL A 297 27.21 -10.95 27.90
N HIS A 298 26.77 -9.76 27.49
CA HIS A 298 25.46 -9.57 26.88
C HIS A 298 25.30 -10.36 25.56
N PHE A 299 26.34 -10.36 24.72
CA PHE A 299 26.35 -11.13 23.47
C PHE A 299 26.28 -12.64 23.69
N ASP A 300 26.95 -13.14 24.73
CA ASP A 300 26.91 -14.57 25.08
C ASP A 300 25.54 -15.00 25.67
N PHE A 301 24.77 -14.05 26.22
CA PHE A 301 23.40 -14.30 26.70
C PHE A 301 22.35 -14.34 25.59
N GLY A 302 22.63 -13.75 24.42
CA GLY A 302 21.70 -13.65 23.30
C GLY A 302 21.80 -14.77 22.26
N LYS A 303 22.76 -15.69 22.41
CA LYS A 303 22.90 -16.90 21.58
C LYS A 303 22.17 -18.08 22.20
#